data_AF-A0A8H4QHH8-F1
#
_entry.id   AF-A0A8H4QHH8-F1
#
_cell.length_a   1.000
_cell.length_b   1.000
_cell.length_c   1.000
_cell.angle_alpha   90.00
_cell.angle_beta   90.00
_cell.angle_gamma   90.00
#
_symmetry.space_group_name_H-M   'P 1'
#
loop_
_entity.id
_entity.type
_entity.pdbx_description
1 polymer ?
#
loop_
_entity_poly.entity_id
_entity_poly.type
_entity_poly.pdbx_seq_one_letter_code
_entity_poly.pdbx_strand_id
1 'polypeptide(L)'
;MQIETVSLKEICEKFARDINYRSEKPLAEDNVSYRALQKEFAQYNTAAWFNDLCYNSAALAELPYPGHSEEIRYQIAKHTWLIMYLDDLRHGKTLGPLEDFQRCIIDGTTEPEGEFLQAFRKHLARYYTLFEPIPANGIVLCALDHITGGLLEQTPKFQDMKLTSASASWPYFLRRKTGSSIAYAFMLFPKEVNVDITVYIQVIDDITLYIDLTNDVLSFYKEYLAGERHNYVYNRAAVTRRSIKDTLKDIVEDAIQAHSRVTQVSVWRVVSRRFYPTGFAYKKVISGWGGLAKTKASPAYTQTITPTTTRYLFIANHPHNHLPIQTMPETLNMGLLMHPEFQWLDAVGPIDFLTTMSHGFMNRMASAIPKEILDKAPIMNWFYVADELKPIQAYAGPPMTPSHTFETCPPLDYLVIPGTDPAVPLSAACIKFLKERNADERMKGMLIVCSGSMSVAQAGILDGLNVCSNKFALRMSAQAGVLNRKVKWVGNRRWIVDGKIWSAAGVTAGIDLTAEFMRVNFDEKLVKLVMELSEYSPLPDQPDAFAYILEGVDLA
;
A
#
# COMPACT_ATOMS: atom_id res chain seq x y z
N MET A 1 12.69 -31.80 9.55
CA MET A 1 11.69 -32.10 8.50
C MET A 1 10.26 -32.06 9.05
N GLN A 2 9.82 -32.97 9.93
CA GLN A 2 8.41 -33.03 10.37
C GLN A 2 7.90 -31.76 11.08
N ILE A 3 8.71 -31.15 11.97
CA ILE A 3 8.38 -29.89 12.66
C ILE A 3 8.30 -28.69 11.70
N GLU A 4 9.18 -28.67 10.71
CA GLU A 4 9.25 -27.60 9.70
C GLU A 4 8.04 -27.67 8.76
N THR A 5 7.65 -28.89 8.35
CA THR A 5 6.45 -29.13 7.54
C THR A 5 5.17 -28.72 8.25
N VAL A 6 5.04 -29.00 9.56
CA VAL A 6 3.88 -28.55 10.37
C VAL A 6 3.83 -27.02 10.41
N SER A 7 4.97 -26.39 10.67
CA SER A 7 5.03 -24.92 10.77
C SER A 7 4.73 -24.20 9.44
N LEU A 8 5.12 -24.75 8.29
CA LEU A 8 4.81 -24.16 6.98
C LEU A 8 3.32 -24.27 6.65
N LYS A 9 2.72 -25.43 6.97
CA LYS A 9 1.27 -25.63 6.84
C LYS A 9 0.47 -24.62 7.66
N GLU A 10 0.86 -24.41 8.91
CA GLU A 10 0.22 -23.43 9.81
C GLU A 10 0.26 -22.00 9.26
N ILE A 11 1.35 -21.61 8.59
CA ILE A 11 1.48 -20.28 7.96
C ILE A 11 0.48 -20.14 6.81
N CYS A 12 0.40 -21.12 5.90
CA CYS A 12 -0.55 -21.11 4.79
C CYS A 12 -2.01 -21.12 5.29
N GLU A 13 -2.31 -21.93 6.32
CA GLU A 13 -3.64 -21.96 6.93
C GLU A 13 -3.98 -20.67 7.66
N LYS A 14 -3.01 -20.06 8.36
CA LYS A 14 -3.20 -18.76 9.00
C LYS A 14 -3.46 -17.68 7.95
N PHE A 15 -2.69 -17.63 6.88
CA PHE A 15 -2.93 -16.68 5.79
C PHE A 15 -4.34 -16.85 5.21
N ALA A 16 -4.76 -18.08 4.94
CA ALA A 16 -6.13 -18.36 4.50
C ALA A 16 -7.17 -17.85 5.50
N ARG A 17 -6.94 -18.00 6.82
CA ARG A 17 -7.83 -17.42 7.85
C ARG A 17 -7.82 -15.89 7.85
N ASP A 18 -6.65 -15.28 7.74
CA ASP A 18 -6.45 -13.82 7.81
C ASP A 18 -7.12 -13.10 6.62
N ILE A 19 -7.09 -13.69 5.42
CA ILE A 19 -7.81 -13.16 4.25
C ILE A 19 -9.30 -13.53 4.24
N ASN A 20 -9.80 -14.15 5.31
CA ASN A 20 -11.16 -14.67 5.41
C ASN A 20 -11.48 -15.56 4.20
N TYR A 21 -10.56 -16.48 3.86
CA TYR A 21 -10.72 -17.45 2.79
C TYR A 21 -11.80 -18.46 3.15
N ARG A 22 -12.54 -18.82 2.11
CA ARG A 22 -13.88 -19.28 2.27
C ARG A 22 -14.25 -20.10 1.03
N SER A 23 -14.46 -21.40 1.20
CA SER A 23 -14.75 -22.37 0.12
C SER A 23 -16.08 -22.14 -0.64
N GLU A 24 -16.05 -22.24 -1.97
CA GLU A 24 -17.21 -22.15 -2.86
C GLU A 24 -17.74 -23.50 -3.34
N LYS A 25 -18.99 -23.49 -3.82
CA LYS A 25 -19.57 -24.60 -4.57
C LYS A 25 -18.62 -24.99 -5.70
N PRO A 26 -18.36 -26.29 -5.91
CA PRO A 26 -17.73 -26.75 -7.15
C PRO A 26 -18.47 -26.18 -8.36
N LEU A 27 -17.72 -25.91 -9.41
CA LEU A 27 -18.30 -25.50 -10.68
C LEU A 27 -19.21 -26.63 -11.14
N ALA A 28 -20.44 -26.29 -11.55
CA ALA A 28 -21.38 -27.28 -12.01
C ALA A 28 -20.86 -27.92 -13.31
N GLU A 29 -21.10 -29.23 -13.49
CA GLU A 29 -20.64 -29.94 -14.69
C GLU A 29 -21.29 -29.42 -15.97
N ASP A 30 -22.44 -28.75 -15.88
CA ASP A 30 -23.15 -28.10 -16.98
C ASP A 30 -22.76 -26.62 -17.18
N ASN A 31 -21.73 -26.12 -16.47
CA ASN A 31 -21.26 -24.75 -16.65
C ASN A 31 -20.87 -24.46 -18.11
N VAL A 32 -21.34 -23.32 -18.62
CA VAL A 32 -21.22 -22.91 -20.02
C VAL A 32 -19.76 -22.78 -20.45
N SER A 33 -18.93 -22.07 -19.68
CA SER A 33 -17.50 -21.90 -19.99
C SER A 33 -16.76 -23.24 -19.98
N TYR A 34 -17.06 -24.11 -19.01
CA TYR A 34 -16.45 -25.44 -18.94
C TYR A 34 -16.76 -26.29 -20.17
N ARG A 35 -18.03 -26.37 -20.58
CA ARG A 35 -18.45 -27.12 -21.78
C ARG A 35 -17.92 -26.51 -23.07
N ALA A 36 -17.86 -25.19 -23.14
CA ALA A 36 -17.29 -24.48 -24.30
C ALA A 36 -15.81 -24.80 -24.47
N LEU A 37 -15.02 -24.80 -23.38
CA LEU A 37 -13.61 -25.18 -23.42
C LEU A 37 -13.41 -26.65 -23.84
N GLN A 38 -14.19 -27.57 -23.28
CA GLN A 38 -14.12 -28.99 -23.66
C GLN A 38 -14.37 -29.19 -25.16
N LYS A 39 -15.35 -28.46 -25.71
CA LYS A 39 -15.68 -28.53 -27.13
C LYS A 39 -14.61 -27.90 -28.01
N GLU A 40 -14.15 -26.70 -27.68
CA GLU A 40 -13.18 -25.96 -28.48
C GLU A 40 -11.82 -26.67 -28.53
N PHE A 41 -11.36 -27.16 -27.38
CA PHE A 41 -10.04 -27.77 -27.24
C PHE A 41 -10.08 -29.30 -27.32
N ALA A 42 -11.18 -29.90 -27.80
CA ALA A 42 -11.37 -31.34 -27.88
C ALA A 42 -10.23 -32.08 -28.62
N GLN A 43 -9.58 -31.42 -29.58
CA GLN A 43 -8.43 -31.97 -30.30
C GLN A 43 -7.20 -32.25 -29.41
N TYR A 44 -7.12 -31.59 -28.24
CA TYR A 44 -6.07 -31.79 -27.24
C TYR A 44 -6.46 -32.80 -26.14
N ASN A 45 -7.65 -33.42 -26.24
CA ASN A 45 -8.16 -34.38 -25.26
C ASN A 45 -7.52 -35.77 -25.41
N THR A 46 -6.20 -35.85 -25.28
CA THR A 46 -5.42 -37.09 -25.42
C THR A 46 -4.91 -37.63 -24.09
N ALA A 47 -5.15 -36.91 -22.99
CA ALA A 47 -4.57 -37.21 -21.69
C ALA A 47 -5.54 -36.95 -20.52
N ALA A 48 -5.28 -37.62 -19.40
CA ALA A 48 -6.09 -37.54 -18.18
C ALA A 48 -6.21 -36.12 -17.59
N TRP A 49 -5.28 -35.22 -17.93
CA TRP A 49 -5.28 -33.84 -17.42
C TRP A 49 -6.24 -32.90 -18.15
N PHE A 50 -6.74 -33.26 -19.34
CA PHE A 50 -7.51 -32.34 -20.19
C PHE A 50 -8.77 -31.79 -19.50
N ASN A 51 -9.57 -32.68 -18.91
CA ASN A 51 -10.79 -32.30 -18.22
C ASN A 51 -10.52 -31.46 -16.98
N ASP A 52 -9.44 -31.77 -16.25
CA ASP A 52 -8.99 -30.98 -15.11
C ASP A 52 -8.56 -29.58 -15.56
N LEU A 53 -7.81 -29.46 -16.66
CA LEU A 53 -7.41 -28.18 -17.20
C LEU A 53 -8.64 -27.34 -17.60
N CYS A 54 -9.57 -27.90 -18.39
CA CYS A 54 -10.80 -27.20 -18.76
C CYS A 54 -11.61 -26.76 -17.53
N TYR A 55 -11.74 -27.63 -16.51
CA TYR A 55 -12.47 -27.30 -15.29
C TYR A 55 -11.79 -26.17 -14.52
N ASN A 56 -10.46 -26.22 -14.38
CA ASN A 56 -9.69 -25.23 -13.64
C ASN A 56 -9.70 -23.88 -14.35
N SER A 57 -9.55 -23.87 -15.67
CA SER A 57 -9.66 -22.67 -16.47
C SER A 57 -11.05 -22.03 -16.37
N ALA A 58 -12.12 -22.82 -16.44
CA ALA A 58 -13.47 -22.31 -16.25
C ALA A 58 -13.70 -21.79 -14.82
N ALA A 59 -13.21 -22.49 -13.79
CA ALA A 59 -13.32 -22.05 -12.41
C ALA A 59 -12.59 -20.72 -12.16
N LEU A 60 -11.44 -20.50 -12.82
CA LEU A 60 -10.67 -19.25 -12.73
C LEU A 60 -11.33 -18.05 -13.39
N ALA A 61 -12.34 -18.27 -14.24
CA ALA A 61 -13.15 -17.22 -14.81
C ALA A 61 -14.50 -17.04 -14.10
N GLU A 62 -15.16 -18.14 -13.74
CA GLU A 62 -16.52 -18.13 -13.22
C GLU A 62 -16.61 -17.61 -11.79
N LEU A 63 -15.59 -17.88 -11.00
CA LEU A 63 -15.60 -17.60 -9.57
C LEU A 63 -15.10 -16.18 -9.24
N PRO A 64 -14.02 -15.67 -9.86
CA PRO A 64 -13.55 -14.31 -9.59
C PRO A 64 -14.32 -13.22 -10.35
N TYR A 65 -15.00 -13.58 -11.43
CA TYR A 65 -15.68 -12.62 -12.33
C TYR A 65 -17.20 -12.84 -12.43
N PRO A 66 -17.94 -13.00 -11.32
CA PRO A 66 -19.35 -13.37 -11.35
C PRO A 66 -20.25 -12.29 -11.98
N GLY A 67 -19.81 -11.03 -11.99
CA GLY A 67 -20.56 -9.90 -12.55
C GLY A 67 -20.35 -9.64 -14.04
N HIS A 68 -19.45 -10.36 -14.71
CA HIS A 68 -19.19 -10.18 -16.15
C HIS A 68 -20.22 -10.90 -17.02
N SER A 69 -20.23 -10.63 -18.33
CA SER A 69 -20.99 -11.44 -19.27
C SER A 69 -20.41 -12.84 -19.45
N GLU A 70 -21.24 -13.77 -19.94
CA GLU A 70 -20.77 -15.13 -20.28
C GLU A 70 -19.64 -15.11 -21.31
N GLU A 71 -19.69 -14.18 -22.28
CA GLU A 71 -18.61 -14.03 -23.27
C GLU A 71 -17.30 -13.61 -22.60
N ILE A 72 -17.30 -12.59 -21.72
CA ILE A 72 -16.08 -12.18 -21.02
C ILE A 72 -15.53 -13.31 -20.17
N ARG A 73 -16.38 -13.99 -19.38
CA ARG A 73 -15.95 -15.14 -18.58
C ARG A 73 -15.35 -16.26 -19.43
N TYR A 74 -15.99 -16.62 -20.54
CA TYR A 74 -15.47 -17.63 -21.45
C TYR A 74 -14.10 -17.22 -22.03
N GLN A 75 -13.90 -15.96 -22.40
CA GLN A 75 -12.60 -15.49 -22.91
C GLN A 75 -11.51 -15.51 -21.84
N ILE A 76 -11.83 -15.18 -20.59
CA ILE A 76 -10.91 -15.34 -19.45
C ILE A 76 -10.57 -16.82 -19.27
N ALA A 77 -11.57 -17.71 -19.30
CA ALA A 77 -11.36 -19.15 -19.17
C ALA A 77 -10.46 -19.69 -20.29
N LYS A 78 -10.70 -19.25 -21.53
CA LYS A 78 -9.90 -19.59 -22.70
C LYS A 78 -8.47 -19.10 -22.56
N HIS A 79 -8.25 -17.89 -22.05
CA HIS A 79 -6.91 -17.37 -21.76
C HIS A 79 -6.15 -18.29 -20.82
N THR A 80 -6.78 -18.63 -19.69
CA THR A 80 -6.19 -19.48 -18.68
C THR A 80 -5.83 -20.85 -19.25
N TRP A 81 -6.72 -21.44 -20.06
CA TRP A 81 -6.45 -22.73 -20.72
C TRP A 81 -5.22 -22.64 -21.64
N LEU A 82 -5.16 -21.62 -22.49
CA LEU A 82 -4.05 -21.42 -23.43
C LEU A 82 -2.73 -21.19 -22.70
N ILE A 83 -2.71 -20.35 -21.66
CA ILE A 83 -1.52 -20.09 -20.84
C ILE A 83 -1.03 -21.35 -20.13
N MET A 84 -1.92 -22.13 -19.52
CA MET A 84 -1.54 -23.35 -18.82
C MET A 84 -1.08 -24.46 -19.79
N TYR A 85 -1.71 -24.57 -20.96
CA TYR A 85 -1.25 -25.52 -21.98
C TYR A 85 0.13 -25.12 -22.55
N LEU A 86 0.36 -23.82 -22.70
CA LEU A 86 1.67 -23.29 -23.05
C LEU A 86 2.74 -23.72 -22.02
N ASP A 87 2.44 -23.72 -20.72
CA ASP A 87 3.36 -24.22 -19.69
C ASP A 87 3.76 -25.67 -19.93
N ASP A 88 2.82 -26.54 -20.30
CA ASP A 88 3.08 -27.94 -20.60
C ASP A 88 3.90 -28.12 -21.89
N LEU A 89 3.61 -27.35 -22.95
CA LEU A 89 4.39 -27.39 -24.20
C LEU A 89 5.86 -27.09 -23.98
N ARG A 90 6.17 -26.14 -23.10
CA ARG A 90 7.54 -25.76 -22.76
C ARG A 90 8.31 -26.97 -22.22
N HIS A 91 7.72 -27.74 -21.28
CA HIS A 91 8.34 -28.94 -20.71
C HIS A 91 8.59 -30.08 -21.74
N GLY A 92 8.01 -29.98 -22.94
CA GLY A 92 8.15 -30.92 -24.06
C GLY A 92 9.37 -30.71 -24.98
N LYS A 93 10.27 -29.75 -24.67
CA LYS A 93 11.50 -29.39 -25.42
C LYS A 93 11.33 -28.54 -26.71
N THR A 94 10.13 -28.06 -27.03
CA THR A 94 9.90 -27.27 -28.26
C THR A 94 10.05 -25.78 -27.98
N LEU A 95 11.28 -25.30 -27.74
CA LEU A 95 11.54 -23.88 -27.40
C LEU A 95 11.57 -22.95 -28.63
N GLY A 96 12.04 -23.43 -29.79
CA GLY A 96 12.22 -22.61 -31.00
C GLY A 96 10.97 -21.85 -31.46
N PRO A 97 9.80 -22.51 -31.61
CA PRO A 97 8.55 -21.83 -31.96
C PRO A 97 8.12 -20.74 -30.96
N LEU A 98 8.50 -20.88 -29.68
CA LEU A 98 8.19 -19.92 -28.63
C LEU A 98 9.16 -18.73 -28.62
N GLU A 99 10.44 -18.97 -28.90
CA GLU A 99 11.46 -17.92 -29.09
C GLU A 99 11.07 -16.98 -30.24
N ASP A 100 10.55 -17.54 -31.32
CA ASP A 100 10.19 -16.80 -32.53
C ASP A 100 8.79 -16.17 -32.49
N PHE A 101 7.93 -16.56 -31.54
CA PHE A 101 6.52 -16.17 -31.50
C PHE A 101 6.30 -14.65 -31.50
N GLN A 102 7.03 -13.91 -30.66
CA GLN A 102 6.91 -12.44 -30.60
C GLN A 102 7.39 -11.78 -31.89
N ARG A 103 8.46 -12.31 -32.52
CA ARG A 103 8.94 -11.85 -33.82
C ARG A 103 7.86 -12.03 -34.89
N CYS A 104 7.20 -13.19 -34.94
CA CYS A 104 6.09 -13.44 -35.87
C CYS A 104 4.93 -12.45 -35.68
N ILE A 105 4.61 -12.06 -34.44
CA ILE A 105 3.57 -11.06 -34.17
C ILE A 105 3.96 -9.69 -34.72
N ILE A 106 5.20 -9.26 -34.49
CA ILE A 106 5.70 -7.92 -34.88
C ILE A 106 5.88 -7.82 -36.39
N ASP A 107 6.52 -8.81 -36.99
CA ASP A 107 6.84 -8.81 -38.43
C ASP A 107 5.57 -8.92 -39.28
N GLY A 108 4.53 -9.59 -38.77
CA GLY A 108 3.22 -9.70 -39.42
C GLY A 108 3.19 -10.50 -40.72
N THR A 109 4.35 -10.87 -41.26
CA THR A 109 4.53 -11.58 -42.54
C THR A 109 4.68 -13.09 -42.39
N THR A 110 5.00 -13.57 -41.18
CA THR A 110 5.22 -14.99 -40.88
C THR A 110 4.22 -15.44 -39.82
N GLU A 111 3.44 -16.48 -40.12
CA GLU A 111 2.54 -17.08 -39.14
C GLU A 111 3.32 -17.84 -38.05
N PRO A 112 2.89 -17.76 -36.77
CA PRO A 112 3.44 -18.62 -35.73
C PRO A 112 3.40 -20.10 -36.12
N GLU A 113 4.44 -20.83 -35.75
CA GLU A 113 4.54 -22.25 -36.06
C GLU A 113 3.54 -23.06 -35.21
N GLY A 114 2.68 -23.82 -35.90
CA GLY A 114 1.68 -24.70 -35.27
C GLY A 114 0.32 -24.05 -34.98
N GLU A 115 -0.73 -24.86 -35.07
CA GLU A 115 -2.12 -24.41 -34.93
C GLU A 115 -2.41 -23.77 -33.56
N PHE A 116 -1.74 -24.25 -32.50
CA PHE A 116 -1.90 -23.70 -31.16
C PHE A 116 -1.42 -22.24 -31.07
N LEU A 117 -0.22 -21.92 -31.54
CA LEU A 117 0.32 -20.55 -31.46
C LEU A 117 -0.44 -19.59 -32.37
N GLN A 118 -0.94 -20.07 -33.51
CA GLN A 118 -1.84 -19.30 -34.37
C GLN A 118 -3.18 -19.01 -33.67
N ALA A 119 -3.77 -20.00 -32.99
CA ALA A 119 -4.98 -19.82 -32.20
C ALA A 119 -4.74 -18.87 -31.01
N PHE A 120 -3.58 -18.97 -30.36
CA PHE A 120 -3.18 -18.09 -29.28
C PHE A 120 -3.05 -16.64 -29.75
N ARG A 121 -2.36 -16.39 -30.87
CA ARG A 121 -2.27 -15.07 -31.51
C ARG A 121 -3.64 -14.47 -31.81
N LYS A 122 -4.56 -15.26 -32.38
CA LYS A 122 -5.94 -14.82 -32.66
C LYS A 122 -6.69 -14.47 -31.38
N HIS A 123 -6.49 -15.23 -30.31
CA HIS A 123 -7.09 -14.92 -29.00
C HIS A 123 -6.51 -13.64 -28.38
N LEU A 124 -5.20 -13.38 -28.52
CA LEU A 124 -4.59 -12.12 -28.07
C LEU A 124 -5.20 -10.91 -28.79
N ALA A 125 -5.40 -11.00 -30.12
CA ALA A 125 -6.04 -9.94 -30.89
C ALA A 125 -7.50 -9.66 -30.47
N ARG A 126 -8.21 -10.68 -29.95
CA ARG A 126 -9.60 -10.55 -29.50
C ARG A 126 -9.75 -9.55 -28.35
N TYR A 127 -8.76 -9.40 -27.47
CA TYR A 127 -8.83 -8.50 -26.31
C TYR A 127 -9.12 -7.04 -26.68
N TYR A 128 -8.63 -6.56 -27.82
CA TYR A 128 -8.88 -5.19 -28.29
C TYR A 128 -10.35 -4.91 -28.61
N THR A 129 -11.15 -5.95 -28.83
CA THR A 129 -12.60 -5.81 -29.01
C THR A 129 -13.34 -5.70 -27.67
N LEU A 130 -12.81 -6.34 -26.62
CA LEU A 130 -13.48 -6.52 -25.32
C LEU A 130 -13.03 -5.52 -24.25
N PHE A 131 -11.81 -5.00 -24.37
CA PHE A 131 -11.16 -4.10 -23.42
C PHE A 131 -10.71 -2.81 -24.11
N GLU A 132 -10.65 -1.72 -23.35
CA GLU A 132 -10.03 -0.47 -23.80
C GLU A 132 -8.54 -0.67 -24.14
N PRO A 133 -7.92 0.19 -24.97
CA PRO A 133 -6.56 -0.03 -25.47
C PRO A 133 -5.50 -0.29 -24.38
N ILE A 134 -5.54 0.43 -23.26
CA ILE A 134 -4.54 0.28 -22.19
C ILE A 134 -4.69 -1.09 -21.46
N PRO A 135 -5.88 -1.48 -20.95
CA PRO A 135 -6.05 -2.82 -20.39
C PRO A 135 -5.79 -3.95 -21.39
N ALA A 136 -6.22 -3.80 -22.65
CA ALA A 136 -5.94 -4.78 -23.70
C ALA A 136 -4.43 -4.96 -23.92
N ASN A 137 -3.67 -3.86 -24.00
CA ASN A 137 -2.21 -3.90 -24.08
C ASN A 137 -1.60 -4.61 -22.87
N GLY A 138 -2.08 -4.32 -21.66
CA GLY A 138 -1.62 -4.98 -20.43
C GLY A 138 -1.82 -6.49 -20.44
N ILE A 139 -2.99 -6.96 -20.88
CA ILE A 139 -3.30 -8.39 -21.01
C ILE A 139 -2.40 -9.06 -22.06
N VAL A 140 -2.23 -8.43 -23.23
CA VAL A 140 -1.40 -8.97 -24.31
C VAL A 140 0.07 -9.01 -23.90
N LEU A 141 0.58 -7.92 -23.32
CA LEU A 141 1.97 -7.86 -22.82
C LEU A 141 2.22 -8.94 -21.76
N CYS A 142 1.26 -9.19 -20.87
CA CYS A 142 1.36 -10.26 -19.88
C CYS A 142 1.51 -11.64 -20.52
N ALA A 143 0.72 -11.94 -21.55
CA ALA A 143 0.83 -13.20 -22.27
C ALA A 143 2.19 -13.38 -22.97
N LEU A 144 2.73 -12.29 -23.53
CA LEU A 144 4.05 -12.29 -24.14
C LEU A 144 5.17 -12.43 -23.09
N ASP A 145 5.03 -11.75 -21.96
CA ASP A 145 5.92 -11.88 -20.82
C ASP A 145 5.94 -13.31 -20.29
N HIS A 146 4.79 -13.99 -20.27
CA HIS A 146 4.65 -15.39 -19.85
C HIS A 146 5.46 -16.35 -20.73
N ILE A 147 5.50 -16.12 -22.05
CA ILE A 147 6.37 -16.85 -22.97
C ILE A 147 7.84 -16.60 -22.62
N THR A 148 8.22 -15.32 -22.49
CA THR A 148 9.61 -14.95 -22.15
C THR A 148 10.05 -15.53 -20.79
N GLY A 149 9.19 -15.45 -19.78
CA GLY A 149 9.42 -16.02 -18.46
C GLY A 149 9.63 -17.53 -18.51
N GLY A 150 8.77 -18.24 -19.25
CA GLY A 150 8.94 -19.67 -19.46
C GLY A 150 10.24 -20.05 -20.17
N LEU A 151 10.66 -19.26 -21.17
CA LEU A 151 11.96 -19.44 -21.82
C LEU A 151 13.12 -19.23 -20.82
N LEU A 152 13.02 -18.23 -19.93
CA LEU A 152 14.00 -18.02 -18.86
C LEU A 152 14.06 -19.22 -17.90
N GLU A 153 12.92 -19.75 -17.47
CA GLU A 153 12.86 -20.89 -16.54
C GLU A 153 13.42 -22.18 -17.13
N GLN A 154 13.32 -22.36 -18.45
CA GLN A 154 13.67 -23.62 -19.11
C GLN A 154 15.02 -23.63 -19.81
N THR A 155 15.61 -22.46 -20.06
CA THR A 155 16.96 -22.42 -20.63
C THR A 155 17.97 -22.88 -19.58
N PRO A 156 18.76 -23.93 -19.83
CA PRO A 156 19.64 -24.54 -18.81
C PRO A 156 20.60 -23.55 -18.13
N LYS A 157 21.17 -22.62 -18.90
CA LYS A 157 22.12 -21.61 -18.37
C LYS A 157 21.53 -20.72 -17.27
N PHE A 158 20.21 -20.52 -17.25
CA PHE A 158 19.53 -19.74 -16.22
C PHE A 158 19.12 -20.58 -15.01
N GLN A 159 18.90 -21.88 -15.19
CA GLN A 159 18.63 -22.80 -14.08
C GLN A 159 19.86 -22.99 -13.18
N ASP A 160 21.05 -23.01 -13.77
CA ASP A 160 22.33 -23.13 -13.07
C ASP A 160 22.87 -21.78 -12.54
N MET A 161 22.13 -20.69 -12.78
CA MET A 161 22.57 -19.35 -12.40
C MET A 161 22.59 -19.19 -10.88
N LYS A 162 23.75 -18.83 -10.34
CA LYS A 162 23.92 -18.55 -8.90
C LYS A 162 23.44 -17.14 -8.57
N LEU A 163 22.39 -17.05 -7.76
CA LEU A 163 21.91 -15.78 -7.24
C LEU A 163 22.83 -15.24 -6.14
N THR A 164 23.04 -13.94 -6.12
CA THR A 164 23.81 -13.25 -5.08
C THR A 164 22.86 -12.40 -4.22
N SER A 165 23.32 -11.96 -3.05
CA SER A 165 22.54 -11.03 -2.23
C SER A 165 22.35 -9.65 -2.89
N ALA A 166 23.18 -9.29 -3.88
CA ALA A 166 23.03 -8.05 -4.63
C ALA A 166 21.87 -8.11 -5.65
N SER A 167 21.45 -9.30 -6.08
CA SER A 167 20.34 -9.50 -7.02
C SER A 167 18.97 -9.53 -6.32
N ALA A 168 18.74 -8.65 -5.35
CA ALA A 168 17.54 -8.65 -4.50
C ALA A 168 16.21 -8.54 -5.29
N SER A 169 16.22 -7.85 -6.44
CA SER A 169 15.07 -7.66 -7.32
C SER A 169 14.83 -8.81 -8.30
N TRP A 170 15.78 -9.73 -8.48
CA TRP A 170 15.68 -10.84 -9.44
C TRP A 170 14.47 -11.76 -9.20
N PRO A 171 14.18 -12.24 -7.96
CA PRO A 171 13.06 -13.14 -7.74
C PRO A 171 11.73 -12.55 -8.19
N TYR A 172 11.50 -11.25 -7.92
CA TYR A 172 10.26 -10.59 -8.30
C TYR A 172 10.24 -10.25 -9.80
N PHE A 173 11.38 -9.91 -10.40
CA PHE A 173 11.49 -9.78 -11.85
C PHE A 173 11.06 -11.07 -12.57
N LEU A 174 11.63 -12.22 -12.18
CA LEU A 174 11.26 -13.51 -12.78
C LEU A 174 9.78 -13.81 -12.54
N ARG A 175 9.29 -13.61 -11.31
CA ARG A 175 7.88 -13.85 -10.94
C ARG A 175 6.89 -13.00 -11.74
N ARG A 176 7.24 -11.75 -12.07
CA ARG A 176 6.44 -10.87 -12.94
C ARG A 176 6.42 -11.34 -14.40
N LYS A 177 7.48 -12.01 -14.86
CA LYS A 177 7.52 -12.57 -16.22
C LYS A 177 6.76 -13.89 -16.30
N THR A 178 6.86 -14.75 -15.30
CA THR A 178 6.25 -16.09 -15.32
C THR A 178 4.84 -16.11 -14.74
N GLY A 179 4.42 -15.01 -14.08
CA GLY A 179 3.09 -14.79 -13.59
C GLY A 179 2.14 -14.24 -14.64
N SER A 180 0.86 -14.62 -14.55
CA SER A 180 -0.20 -14.08 -15.43
C SER A 180 -1.11 -13.07 -14.71
N SER A 181 -0.71 -12.59 -13.53
CA SER A 181 -1.58 -11.85 -12.60
C SER A 181 -2.02 -10.49 -13.11
N ILE A 182 -1.18 -9.78 -13.88
CA ILE A 182 -1.55 -8.47 -14.41
C ILE A 182 -2.64 -8.58 -15.48
N ALA A 183 -2.67 -9.67 -16.26
CA ALA A 183 -3.79 -9.95 -17.16
C ALA A 183 -5.09 -10.08 -16.37
N TYR A 184 -5.08 -10.91 -15.31
CA TYR A 184 -6.26 -11.08 -14.45
C TYR A 184 -6.70 -9.80 -13.74
N ALA A 185 -5.75 -8.93 -13.37
CA ALA A 185 -6.06 -7.62 -12.80
C ALA A 185 -6.76 -6.70 -13.81
N PHE A 186 -6.30 -6.64 -15.06
CA PHE A 186 -6.96 -5.85 -16.10
C PHE A 186 -8.30 -6.46 -16.55
N MET A 187 -8.43 -7.78 -16.52
CA MET A 187 -9.66 -8.50 -16.87
C MET A 187 -10.86 -8.15 -15.98
N LEU A 188 -10.63 -7.48 -14.84
CA LEU A 188 -11.69 -6.94 -13.96
C LEU A 188 -12.47 -5.77 -14.57
N PHE A 189 -11.90 -5.13 -15.59
CA PHE A 189 -12.39 -3.88 -16.15
C PHE A 189 -12.60 -3.97 -17.68
N PRO A 190 -13.43 -4.90 -18.17
CA PRO A 190 -13.83 -4.92 -19.58
C PRO A 190 -14.67 -3.68 -19.93
N LYS A 191 -14.80 -3.39 -21.23
CA LYS A 191 -15.61 -2.26 -21.72
C LYS A 191 -17.04 -2.26 -21.18
N GLU A 192 -17.63 -3.45 -21.01
CA GLU A 192 -19.00 -3.62 -20.49
C GLU A 192 -19.20 -3.10 -19.05
N VAL A 193 -18.13 -3.04 -18.25
CA VAL A 193 -18.17 -2.49 -16.88
C VAL A 193 -18.22 -0.96 -16.89
N ASN A 194 -17.75 -0.33 -17.97
CA ASN A 194 -17.79 1.12 -18.19
C ASN A 194 -17.26 1.93 -16.99
N VAL A 195 -16.02 1.64 -16.59
CA VAL A 195 -15.29 2.35 -15.52
C VAL A 195 -14.09 3.07 -16.11
N ASP A 196 -13.96 4.35 -15.78
CA ASP A 196 -12.83 5.17 -16.21
C ASP A 196 -11.51 4.62 -15.66
N ILE A 197 -10.47 4.58 -16.50
CA ILE A 197 -9.18 3.98 -16.14
C ILE A 197 -8.49 4.66 -14.96
N THR A 198 -8.69 5.97 -14.77
CA THR A 198 -8.10 6.74 -13.65
C THR A 198 -8.54 6.23 -12.29
N VAL A 199 -9.67 5.51 -12.24
CA VAL A 199 -10.23 4.92 -11.02
C VAL A 199 -9.39 3.77 -10.48
N TYR A 200 -8.94 2.88 -11.36
CA TYR A 200 -8.32 1.60 -10.96
C TYR A 200 -6.84 1.50 -11.33
N ILE A 201 -6.33 2.32 -12.25
CA ILE A 201 -4.95 2.18 -12.71
C ILE A 201 -3.93 2.36 -11.58
N GLN A 202 -4.23 3.20 -10.59
CA GLN A 202 -3.38 3.44 -9.41
C GLN A 202 -3.21 2.22 -8.49
N VAL A 203 -4.05 1.18 -8.61
CA VAL A 203 -3.99 -0.05 -7.80
C VAL A 203 -3.73 -1.30 -8.64
N ILE A 204 -3.53 -1.18 -9.96
CA ILE A 204 -3.41 -2.36 -10.84
C ILE A 204 -2.21 -3.23 -10.46
N ASP A 205 -1.08 -2.61 -10.08
CA ASP A 205 0.13 -3.34 -9.67
C ASP A 205 -0.04 -3.94 -8.26
N ASP A 206 -0.83 -3.31 -7.38
CA ASP A 206 -1.18 -3.90 -6.08
C ASP A 206 -2.12 -5.09 -6.20
N ILE A 207 -3.09 -5.05 -7.11
CA ILE A 207 -3.93 -6.21 -7.45
C ILE A 207 -3.04 -7.34 -8.00
N THR A 208 -2.12 -7.00 -8.91
CA THR A 208 -1.17 -7.96 -9.50
C THR A 208 -0.31 -8.62 -8.42
N LEU A 209 0.32 -7.83 -7.56
CA LEU A 209 1.15 -8.29 -6.45
C LEU A 209 0.35 -9.18 -5.50
N TYR A 210 -0.88 -8.79 -5.16
CA TYR A 210 -1.74 -9.59 -4.32
C TYR A 210 -2.03 -10.97 -4.92
N ILE A 211 -2.41 -11.03 -6.20
CA ILE A 211 -2.70 -12.30 -6.89
C ILE A 211 -1.44 -13.18 -6.91
N ASP A 212 -0.29 -12.60 -7.24
CA ASP A 212 0.95 -13.34 -7.36
C ASP A 212 1.35 -14.00 -6.04
N LEU A 213 1.43 -13.19 -4.98
CA LEU A 213 1.89 -13.67 -3.67
C LEU A 213 0.87 -14.58 -3.00
N THR A 214 -0.43 -14.34 -3.22
CA THR A 214 -1.49 -15.25 -2.73
C THR A 214 -1.35 -16.62 -3.36
N ASN A 215 -1.05 -16.68 -4.66
CA ASN A 215 -0.75 -17.95 -5.33
C ASN A 215 0.49 -18.62 -4.71
N ASP A 216 1.61 -17.88 -4.59
CA ASP A 216 2.86 -18.42 -4.03
C ASP A 216 2.66 -18.96 -2.60
N VAL A 217 1.93 -18.26 -1.73
CA VAL A 217 1.68 -18.74 -0.35
C VAL A 217 0.84 -20.01 -0.34
N LEU A 218 -0.24 -20.05 -1.13
CA LEU A 218 -1.22 -21.13 -1.07
C LEU A 218 -0.74 -22.37 -1.83
N SER A 219 0.14 -22.21 -2.80
CA SER A 219 0.78 -23.31 -3.51
C SER A 219 2.03 -23.83 -2.78
N PHE A 220 2.70 -23.02 -1.95
CA PHE A 220 4.00 -23.38 -1.38
C PHE A 220 4.01 -24.71 -0.62
N TYR A 221 2.97 -24.99 0.18
CA TYR A 221 2.95 -26.22 0.98
C TYR A 221 2.96 -27.49 0.11
N LYS A 222 2.19 -27.52 -0.99
CA LYS A 222 2.19 -28.66 -1.91
C LYS A 222 3.52 -28.76 -2.68
N GLU A 223 4.09 -27.63 -3.09
CA GLU A 223 5.36 -27.57 -3.84
C GLU A 223 6.52 -28.05 -2.97
N TYR A 224 6.54 -27.61 -1.71
CA TYR A 224 7.51 -28.06 -0.71
C TYR A 224 7.49 -29.58 -0.56
N LEU A 225 6.29 -30.18 -0.41
CA LEU A 225 6.08 -31.62 -0.30
C LEU A 225 6.46 -32.38 -1.58
N ALA A 226 6.23 -31.78 -2.75
CA ALA A 226 6.61 -32.33 -4.05
C ALA A 226 8.12 -32.26 -4.33
N GLY A 227 8.89 -31.61 -3.45
CA GLY A 227 10.33 -31.42 -3.66
C GLY A 227 10.66 -30.30 -4.65
N GLU A 228 9.69 -29.47 -5.03
CA GLU A 228 9.89 -28.34 -5.92
C GLU A 228 10.67 -27.24 -5.19
N ARG A 229 11.74 -26.76 -5.84
CA ARG A 229 12.66 -25.74 -5.28
C ARG A 229 12.83 -24.52 -6.18
N HIS A 230 12.33 -24.58 -7.40
CA HIS A 230 12.40 -23.49 -8.37
C HIS A 230 11.11 -22.66 -8.31
N ASN A 231 10.91 -21.96 -7.19
CA ASN A 231 9.76 -21.07 -7.00
C ASN A 231 10.17 -19.74 -6.36
N TYR A 232 9.23 -18.82 -6.28
CA TYR A 232 9.47 -17.47 -5.77
C TYR A 232 9.97 -17.47 -4.32
N VAL A 233 9.42 -18.32 -3.45
CA VAL A 233 9.80 -18.41 -2.03
C VAL A 233 11.27 -18.81 -1.88
N TYR A 234 11.73 -19.85 -2.59
CA TYR A 234 13.12 -20.28 -2.55
C TYR A 234 14.07 -19.24 -3.15
N ASN A 235 13.70 -18.64 -4.29
CA ASN A 235 14.51 -17.59 -4.92
C ASN A 235 14.65 -16.35 -4.01
N ARG A 236 13.56 -15.94 -3.35
CA ARG A 236 13.57 -14.83 -2.39
C ARG A 236 14.38 -15.15 -1.15
N ALA A 237 14.26 -16.36 -0.60
CA ALA A 237 15.05 -16.79 0.55
C ALA A 237 16.55 -16.79 0.24
N ALA A 238 16.94 -17.24 -0.97
CA ALA A 238 18.33 -17.26 -1.41
C ALA A 238 18.94 -15.85 -1.48
N VAL A 239 18.26 -14.88 -2.09
CA VAL A 239 18.81 -13.51 -2.21
C VAL A 239 18.78 -12.74 -0.89
N THR A 240 17.76 -12.96 -0.05
CA THR A 240 17.63 -12.29 1.26
C THR A 240 18.43 -12.97 2.38
N ARG A 241 18.98 -14.17 2.12
CA ARG A 241 19.66 -15.03 3.09
C ARG A 241 18.81 -15.32 4.33
N ARG A 242 17.50 -15.44 4.14
CA ARG A 242 16.53 -15.77 5.20
C ARG A 242 16.15 -17.25 5.16
N SER A 243 15.59 -17.73 6.26
CA SER A 243 15.00 -19.06 6.30
C SER A 243 13.76 -19.11 5.39
N ILE A 244 13.46 -20.27 4.82
CA ILE A 244 12.25 -20.49 4.00
C ILE A 244 10.98 -20.09 4.75
N LYS A 245 10.92 -20.44 6.03
CA LYS A 245 9.80 -20.11 6.92
C LYS A 245 9.62 -18.60 7.08
N ASP A 246 10.70 -17.86 7.31
CA ASP A 246 10.61 -16.41 7.49
C ASP A 246 10.31 -15.70 6.17
N THR A 247 10.89 -16.17 5.07
CA THR A 247 10.55 -15.67 3.73
C THR A 247 9.08 -15.89 3.40
N LEU A 248 8.51 -17.06 3.73
CA LEU A 248 7.08 -17.32 3.52
C LEU A 248 6.20 -16.36 4.35
N LYS A 249 6.61 -16.01 5.58
CA LYS A 249 5.90 -15.01 6.39
C LYS A 249 6.00 -13.61 5.78
N ASP A 250 7.18 -13.21 5.30
CA ASP A 250 7.36 -11.92 4.61
C ASP A 250 6.43 -11.83 3.39
N ILE A 251 6.31 -12.92 2.62
CA ILE A 251 5.44 -12.98 1.43
C ILE A 251 3.96 -12.88 1.83
N VAL A 252 3.55 -13.54 2.91
CA VAL A 252 2.20 -13.40 3.48
C VAL A 252 1.90 -11.95 3.84
N GLU A 253 2.86 -11.28 4.49
CA GLU A 253 2.72 -9.90 4.92
C GLU A 253 2.61 -8.94 3.72
N ASP A 254 3.46 -9.12 2.71
CA ASP A 254 3.40 -8.36 1.46
C ASP A 254 2.05 -8.54 0.74
N ALA A 255 1.52 -9.76 0.71
CA ALA A 255 0.20 -10.05 0.12
C ALA A 255 -0.92 -9.30 0.87
N ILE A 256 -0.91 -9.34 2.21
CA ILE A 256 -1.90 -8.63 3.03
C ILE A 256 -1.81 -7.11 2.83
N GLN A 257 -0.59 -6.56 2.75
CA GLN A 257 -0.39 -5.13 2.52
C GLN A 257 -0.89 -4.70 1.13
N ALA A 258 -0.62 -5.50 0.10
CA ALA A 258 -1.12 -5.26 -1.26
C ALA A 258 -2.66 -5.25 -1.28
N HIS A 259 -3.29 -6.24 -0.65
CA HIS A 259 -4.75 -6.28 -0.48
C HIS A 259 -5.30 -5.03 0.23
N SER A 260 -4.65 -4.63 1.32
CA SER A 260 -5.05 -3.46 2.09
C SER A 260 -5.06 -2.20 1.22
N ARG A 261 -3.98 -1.93 0.46
CA ARG A 261 -3.90 -0.78 -0.46
C ARG A 261 -5.03 -0.77 -1.50
N VAL A 262 -5.33 -1.92 -2.11
CA VAL A 262 -6.45 -2.06 -3.07
C VAL A 262 -7.79 -1.66 -2.44
N THR A 263 -8.05 -2.09 -1.20
CA THR A 263 -9.33 -1.84 -0.52
C THR A 263 -9.52 -0.41 0.03
N GLN A 264 -8.43 0.36 0.13
CA GLN A 264 -8.43 1.72 0.66
C GLN A 264 -8.78 2.78 -0.38
N VAL A 265 -8.56 2.50 -1.66
CA VAL A 265 -8.91 3.45 -2.73
C VAL A 265 -10.43 3.64 -2.78
N SER A 266 -10.88 4.87 -2.45
CA SER A 266 -12.28 5.23 -2.22
C SER A 266 -13.21 4.89 -3.38
N VAL A 267 -12.71 4.98 -4.63
CA VAL A 267 -13.51 4.69 -5.83
C VAL A 267 -13.66 3.18 -6.08
N TRP A 268 -12.70 2.35 -5.62
CA TRP A 268 -12.83 0.89 -5.65
C TRP A 268 -14.03 0.39 -4.84
N ARG A 269 -14.37 1.07 -3.74
CA ARG A 269 -15.55 0.75 -2.93
C ARG A 269 -16.87 0.91 -3.69
N VAL A 270 -16.93 1.81 -4.68
CA VAL A 270 -18.12 2.05 -5.51
C VAL A 270 -18.20 1.02 -6.64
N VAL A 271 -17.08 0.74 -7.32
CA VAL A 271 -17.00 -0.25 -8.40
C VAL A 271 -17.22 -1.67 -7.87
N SER A 272 -16.57 -2.03 -6.75
CA SER A 272 -16.76 -3.32 -6.09
C SER A 272 -18.21 -3.53 -5.67
N ARG A 273 -18.89 -2.56 -5.05
CA ARG A 273 -20.30 -2.72 -4.68
C ARG A 273 -21.24 -2.92 -5.87
N ARG A 274 -20.91 -2.37 -7.04
CA ARG A 274 -21.77 -2.42 -8.24
C ARG A 274 -21.60 -3.70 -9.06
N PHE A 275 -20.37 -4.16 -9.27
CA PHE A 275 -20.06 -5.31 -10.14
C PHE A 275 -19.58 -6.54 -9.37
N TYR A 276 -19.16 -6.36 -8.11
CA TYR A 276 -18.66 -7.39 -7.22
C TYR A 276 -19.33 -7.29 -5.82
N PRO A 277 -20.69 -7.25 -5.74
CA PRO A 277 -21.44 -6.91 -4.52
C PRO A 277 -21.19 -7.85 -3.34
N THR A 278 -20.68 -9.06 -3.60
CA THR A 278 -20.24 -10.02 -2.59
C THR A 278 -18.80 -9.80 -2.11
N GLY A 279 -18.18 -8.65 -2.46
CA GLY A 279 -16.75 -8.40 -2.28
C GLY A 279 -15.91 -9.05 -3.37
N PHE A 280 -14.65 -8.64 -3.46
CA PHE A 280 -13.66 -9.22 -4.37
C PHE A 280 -13.43 -10.69 -3.99
N ALA A 281 -13.78 -11.60 -4.89
CA ALA A 281 -13.79 -13.04 -4.64
C ALA A 281 -12.62 -13.72 -5.38
N TYR A 282 -11.41 -13.78 -4.80
CA TYR A 282 -10.47 -14.84 -5.18
C TYR A 282 -10.87 -16.13 -4.46
N LYS A 283 -12.02 -16.68 -4.84
CA LYS A 283 -12.76 -17.63 -4.00
C LYS A 283 -12.67 -19.09 -4.48
N LYS A 284 -11.98 -19.35 -5.60
CA LYS A 284 -11.29 -20.63 -5.85
C LYS A 284 -10.25 -20.52 -6.98
N VAL A 285 -9.03 -20.10 -6.63
CA VAL A 285 -7.85 -20.29 -7.50
C VAL A 285 -7.04 -21.51 -7.04
N ILE A 286 -7.27 -22.03 -5.83
CA ILE A 286 -6.27 -22.85 -5.15
C ILE A 286 -6.40 -24.35 -5.48
N SER A 287 -7.58 -24.84 -5.89
CA SER A 287 -7.73 -26.28 -6.21
C SER A 287 -7.29 -26.65 -7.62
N GLY A 288 -7.21 -25.68 -8.54
CA GLY A 288 -6.96 -25.99 -9.95
C GLY A 288 -5.49 -26.08 -10.35
N TRP A 289 -4.64 -25.29 -9.72
CA TRP A 289 -3.19 -25.37 -9.95
C TRP A 289 -2.57 -26.64 -9.34
N GLY A 290 -3.32 -27.38 -8.51
CA GLY A 290 -2.88 -28.64 -7.87
C GLY A 290 -3.35 -29.93 -8.56
N GLY A 291 -4.27 -29.86 -9.53
CA GLY A 291 -4.80 -31.06 -10.23
C GLY A 291 -3.75 -31.77 -11.08
N LEU A 292 -2.86 -31.01 -11.73
CA LEU A 292 -1.81 -31.54 -12.60
C LEU A 292 -0.62 -32.17 -11.86
N ALA A 293 -0.43 -31.92 -10.57
CA ALA A 293 0.63 -32.58 -9.78
C ALA A 293 0.26 -34.04 -9.42
N LYS A 294 -1.00 -34.46 -9.60
CA LYS A 294 -1.42 -35.85 -9.37
C LYS A 294 -0.91 -36.84 -10.41
N THR A 295 -0.33 -36.39 -11.53
CA THR A 295 0.11 -37.28 -12.62
C THR A 295 1.60 -37.66 -12.57
N LYS A 296 2.37 -37.16 -11.60
CA LYS A 296 3.82 -37.46 -11.50
C LYS A 296 4.25 -38.32 -10.31
N ALA A 297 3.33 -38.78 -9.46
CA ALA A 297 3.65 -39.73 -8.39
C ALA A 297 3.40 -41.19 -8.84
N SER A 298 4.49 -41.97 -8.87
CA SER A 298 4.51 -43.43 -8.96
C SER A 298 3.56 -44.11 -7.94
N PRO A 299 3.00 -45.32 -8.21
CA PRO A 299 1.77 -45.84 -7.60
C PRO A 299 1.80 -46.22 -6.10
N ALA A 300 2.87 -45.91 -5.36
CA ALA A 300 3.17 -46.61 -4.11
C ALA A 300 2.51 -46.06 -2.83
N TYR A 301 1.74 -44.98 -2.85
CA TYR A 301 1.05 -44.47 -1.65
C TYR A 301 -0.36 -43.97 -1.94
N THR A 302 -1.24 -44.90 -2.29
CA THR A 302 -2.68 -44.72 -2.21
C THR A 302 -3.16 -45.10 -0.80
N GLN A 303 -3.32 -44.11 0.08
CA GLN A 303 -4.26 -44.23 1.20
C GLN A 303 -5.17 -43.00 1.25
N THR A 304 -6.36 -43.23 0.73
CA THR A 304 -7.66 -42.67 1.11
C THR A 304 -7.66 -41.62 2.23
N ILE A 305 -7.91 -40.36 1.83
CA ILE A 305 -8.64 -39.42 2.66
C ILE A 305 -9.97 -39.17 1.95
N THR A 306 -11.03 -39.70 2.54
CA THR A 306 -12.43 -39.60 2.10
C THR A 306 -12.91 -38.15 2.06
N PRO A 307 -13.67 -37.74 1.02
CA PRO A 307 -14.26 -36.41 0.92
C PRO A 307 -15.57 -36.38 1.73
N THR A 308 -15.56 -35.77 2.91
CA THR A 308 -16.80 -35.47 3.62
C THR A 308 -16.78 -34.04 4.15
N THR A 309 -17.63 -33.23 3.53
CA THR A 309 -18.32 -32.06 4.12
C THR A 309 -17.49 -30.78 4.35
N THR A 310 -17.49 -29.87 3.38
CA THR A 310 -17.18 -28.45 3.63
C THR A 310 -18.28 -27.57 3.02
N ARG A 311 -19.06 -26.93 3.90
CA ARG A 311 -20.24 -26.11 3.60
C ARG A 311 -19.92 -24.60 3.65
N TYR A 312 -20.17 -23.94 2.52
CA TYR A 312 -20.69 -22.58 2.21
C TYR A 312 -20.26 -21.27 2.88
N LEU A 313 -20.47 -20.21 2.08
CA LEU A 313 -19.96 -18.88 2.31
C LEU A 313 -20.63 -17.71 1.62
N PHE A 314 -21.12 -16.78 2.45
CA PHE A 314 -21.63 -15.47 2.08
C PHE A 314 -20.79 -14.34 2.71
N ILE A 315 -20.60 -13.26 1.94
CA ILE A 315 -20.51 -11.89 2.45
C ILE A 315 -21.86 -11.26 2.10
N ALA A 316 -22.77 -11.25 3.07
CA ALA A 316 -23.90 -10.33 3.11
C ALA A 316 -23.87 -9.70 4.51
N ASN A 317 -24.09 -8.38 4.56
CA ASN A 317 -24.10 -7.51 5.74
C ASN A 317 -24.15 -8.24 7.09
N HIS A 318 -23.12 -8.06 7.91
CA HIS A 318 -23.27 -8.35 9.34
C HIS A 318 -24.11 -7.23 9.96
N PRO A 319 -25.24 -7.54 10.62
CA PRO A 319 -25.72 -6.72 11.71
C PRO A 319 -24.69 -6.81 12.84
N HIS A 320 -24.44 -5.67 13.46
CA HIS A 320 -23.59 -5.45 14.61
C HIS A 320 -23.48 -6.66 15.56
N ASN A 321 -22.26 -7.19 15.73
CA ASN A 321 -21.75 -7.66 17.01
C ASN A 321 -20.22 -7.68 16.97
N HIS A 322 -19.64 -7.22 18.07
CA HIS A 322 -18.32 -6.61 18.17
C HIS A 322 -17.17 -7.64 18.20
N LEU A 323 -16.36 -7.67 17.14
CA LEU A 323 -14.94 -8.10 17.16
C LEU A 323 -14.09 -6.86 16.84
N PRO A 324 -12.93 -6.66 17.48
CA PRO A 324 -12.22 -5.39 17.44
C PRO A 324 -11.76 -5.09 16.01
N ILE A 325 -12.26 -3.97 15.48
CA ILE A 325 -11.82 -3.36 14.23
C ILE A 325 -10.30 -3.17 14.36
N GLN A 326 -9.51 -3.83 13.52
CA GLN A 326 -8.12 -3.41 13.33
C GLN A 326 -8.20 -2.06 12.62
N THR A 327 -8.15 -1.00 13.41
CA THR A 327 -8.15 0.39 12.93
C THR A 327 -6.93 0.53 12.05
N MET A 328 -7.13 0.90 10.78
CA MET A 328 -6.01 1.36 9.98
C MET A 328 -5.30 2.49 10.74
N PRO A 329 -3.96 2.56 10.69
CA PRO A 329 -3.26 3.66 11.31
C PRO A 329 -3.82 4.98 10.75
N GLU A 330 -4.23 5.85 11.66
CA GLU A 330 -4.84 7.13 11.32
C GLU A 330 -3.93 7.89 10.35
N THR A 331 -4.49 8.40 9.24
CA THR A 331 -3.72 9.24 8.32
C THR A 331 -3.91 10.69 8.70
N LEU A 332 -2.80 11.38 8.96
CA LEU A 332 -2.73 12.77 9.38
C LEU A 332 -2.01 13.60 8.34
N ASN A 333 -2.66 14.66 7.88
CA ASN A 333 -2.06 15.67 7.02
C ASN A 333 -1.43 16.77 7.90
N MET A 334 -0.11 16.84 7.88
CA MET A 334 0.71 17.74 8.67
C MET A 334 1.20 18.88 7.79
N GLY A 335 1.04 20.13 8.22
CA GLY A 335 1.60 21.29 7.54
C GLY A 335 2.82 21.86 8.27
N LEU A 336 3.79 22.40 7.52
CA LEU A 336 4.75 23.39 8.00
C LEU A 336 4.48 24.71 7.28
N LEU A 337 4.22 25.79 8.03
CA LEU A 337 4.20 27.13 7.47
C LEU A 337 5.64 27.64 7.30
N MET A 338 6.04 27.88 6.05
CA MET A 338 7.37 28.37 5.71
C MET A 338 7.33 29.83 5.30
N HIS A 339 8.09 30.64 6.01
CA HIS A 339 8.39 32.03 5.68
C HIS A 339 9.91 32.22 5.58
N PRO A 340 10.42 33.13 4.76
CA PRO A 340 11.84 33.48 4.78
C PRO A 340 12.33 33.75 6.21
N GLU A 341 13.55 33.29 6.49
CA GLU A 341 14.24 33.54 7.76
C GLU A 341 13.49 33.04 9.00
N PHE A 342 12.71 31.95 8.86
CA PHE A 342 12.16 31.29 10.03
C PHE A 342 13.27 30.61 10.87
N GLN A 343 13.03 30.44 12.17
CA GLN A 343 13.96 29.78 13.08
C GLN A 343 13.95 28.26 12.84
N TRP A 344 15.11 27.72 12.47
CA TRP A 344 15.20 26.32 12.01
C TRP A 344 14.69 25.32 13.03
N LEU A 345 15.14 25.40 14.30
CA LEU A 345 14.80 24.45 15.35
C LEU A 345 13.30 24.51 15.75
N ASP A 346 12.65 25.65 15.57
CA ASP A 346 11.20 25.80 15.80
C ASP A 346 10.37 24.97 14.81
N ALA A 347 10.91 24.69 13.63
CA ALA A 347 10.28 23.81 12.64
C ALA A 347 10.78 22.37 12.81
N VAL A 348 12.09 22.15 12.69
CA VAL A 348 12.62 20.78 12.58
C VAL A 348 12.53 20.00 13.89
N GLY A 349 12.58 20.67 15.04
CA GLY A 349 12.41 20.00 16.34
C GLY A 349 11.04 19.31 16.42
N PRO A 350 9.92 20.05 16.29
CA PRO A 350 8.59 19.46 16.23
C PRO A 350 8.41 18.44 15.08
N ILE A 351 8.87 18.75 13.87
CA ILE A 351 8.68 17.88 12.70
C ILE A 351 9.36 16.53 12.89
N ASP A 352 10.64 16.53 13.26
CA ASP A 352 11.44 15.30 13.35
C ASP A 352 10.96 14.45 14.53
N PHE A 353 10.58 15.10 15.64
CA PHE A 353 10.06 14.41 16.80
C PHE A 353 8.68 13.76 16.54
N LEU A 354 7.76 14.47 15.89
CA LEU A 354 6.48 13.89 15.44
C LEU A 354 6.70 12.79 14.40
N THR A 355 7.64 12.96 13.48
CA THR A 355 7.92 11.96 12.44
C THR A 355 8.45 10.66 13.03
N THR A 356 9.13 10.71 14.18
CA THR A 356 9.58 9.52 14.91
C THR A 356 8.42 8.60 15.28
N MET A 357 7.24 9.13 15.60
CA MET A 357 6.06 8.30 15.90
C MET A 357 5.27 7.86 14.66
N SER A 358 5.68 8.26 13.45
CA SER A 358 4.98 7.88 12.22
C SER A 358 5.12 6.39 11.93
N HIS A 359 4.10 5.82 11.30
CA HIS A 359 4.10 4.45 10.83
C HIS A 359 5.30 4.18 9.91
N GLY A 360 5.63 5.12 9.02
CA GLY A 360 6.76 4.98 8.10
C GLY A 360 8.11 4.88 8.81
N PHE A 361 8.32 5.62 9.90
CA PHE A 361 9.52 5.53 10.71
C PHE A 361 9.54 4.23 11.53
N MET A 362 8.46 3.95 12.26
CA MET A 362 8.34 2.78 13.13
C MET A 362 8.46 1.46 12.34
N ASN A 363 7.92 1.42 11.12
CA ASN A 363 8.00 0.24 10.27
C ASN A 363 9.43 -0.12 9.85
N ARG A 364 10.38 0.82 9.86
CA ARG A 364 11.80 0.53 9.60
C ARG A 364 12.43 -0.32 10.70
N MET A 365 11.82 -0.34 11.88
CA MET A 365 12.24 -1.09 13.05
C MET A 365 11.18 -2.12 13.46
N ALA A 366 10.32 -2.54 12.53
CA ALA A 366 9.18 -3.43 12.82
C ALA A 366 9.58 -4.76 13.49
N SER A 367 10.81 -5.25 13.25
CA SER A 367 11.34 -6.45 13.91
C SER A 367 11.66 -6.26 15.40
N ALA A 368 11.86 -5.02 15.83
CA ALA A 368 12.20 -4.66 17.22
C ALA A 368 11.02 -4.03 17.99
N ILE A 369 9.92 -3.71 17.31
CA ILE A 369 8.77 -3.02 17.90
C ILE A 369 7.59 -3.98 17.99
N PRO A 370 6.92 -4.10 19.15
CA PRO A 370 5.69 -4.87 19.27
C PRO A 370 4.64 -4.40 18.26
N LYS A 371 4.03 -5.34 17.53
CA LYS A 371 3.00 -5.05 16.52
C LYS A 371 1.86 -4.19 17.07
N GLU A 372 1.48 -4.41 18.33
CA GLU A 372 0.45 -3.62 19.02
C GLU A 372 0.76 -2.13 19.15
N ILE A 373 2.04 -1.75 19.14
CA ILE A 373 2.49 -0.35 19.15
C ILE A 373 2.58 0.17 17.72
N LEU A 374 3.11 -0.65 16.78
CA LEU A 374 3.18 -0.29 15.36
C LEU A 374 1.80 0.00 14.77
N ASP A 375 0.78 -0.81 15.11
CA ASP A 375 -0.60 -0.65 14.64
C ASP A 375 -1.23 0.70 15.08
N LYS A 376 -0.64 1.38 16.08
CA LYS A 376 -1.10 2.68 16.59
C LYS A 376 -0.32 3.86 16.03
N ALA A 377 0.80 3.61 15.35
CA ALA A 377 1.59 4.65 14.72
C ALA A 377 0.83 5.25 13.54
N PRO A 378 0.53 6.56 13.51
CA PRO A 378 -0.22 7.17 12.43
C PRO A 378 0.61 7.28 11.13
N ILE A 379 -0.05 7.29 9.98
CA ILE A 379 0.58 7.71 8.73
C ILE A 379 0.61 9.24 8.71
N MET A 380 1.78 9.85 8.56
CA MET A 380 1.93 11.31 8.51
C MET A 380 2.35 11.77 7.12
N ASN A 381 1.51 12.58 6.49
CA ASN A 381 1.82 13.25 5.23
C ASN A 381 2.25 14.69 5.52
N TRP A 382 3.50 15.03 5.23
CA TRP A 382 4.03 16.38 5.45
C TRP A 382 3.88 17.26 4.21
N PHE A 383 3.26 18.42 4.41
CA PHE A 383 3.10 19.49 3.44
C PHE A 383 3.89 20.70 3.90
N TYR A 384 4.95 21.03 3.17
CA TYR A 384 5.77 22.22 3.35
C TYR A 384 5.16 23.36 2.53
N VAL A 385 4.59 24.37 3.20
CA VAL A 385 3.67 25.34 2.60
C VAL A 385 4.23 26.75 2.66
N ALA A 386 4.25 27.45 1.52
CA ALA A 386 4.69 28.83 1.43
C ALA A 386 3.83 29.64 0.43
N ASP A 387 4.19 30.89 0.17
CA ASP A 387 3.53 31.72 -0.86
C ASP A 387 3.86 31.23 -2.28
N GLU A 388 5.14 30.91 -2.51
CA GLU A 388 5.68 30.44 -3.79
C GLU A 388 6.55 29.18 -3.59
N LEU A 389 6.81 28.43 -4.66
CA LEU A 389 7.67 27.23 -4.63
C LEU A 389 9.17 27.55 -4.76
N LYS A 390 9.57 28.80 -4.49
CA LYS A 390 11.00 29.18 -4.47
C LYS A 390 11.65 28.64 -3.20
N PRO A 391 12.93 28.19 -3.26
CA PRO A 391 13.65 27.77 -2.06
C PRO A 391 13.65 28.87 -0.98
N ILE A 392 13.33 28.48 0.25
CA ILE A 392 13.27 29.34 1.42
C ILE A 392 14.45 29.02 2.32
N GLN A 393 15.19 30.06 2.71
CA GLN A 393 16.29 29.96 3.67
C GLN A 393 15.76 30.28 5.07
N ALA A 394 15.96 29.36 6.01
CA ALA A 394 15.81 29.61 7.44
C ALA A 394 17.06 30.31 8.01
N TYR A 395 17.03 30.77 9.27
CA TYR A 395 18.23 31.36 9.89
C TYR A 395 19.46 30.42 9.91
N ALA A 396 19.23 29.10 9.87
CA ALA A 396 20.26 28.08 9.76
C ALA A 396 19.77 26.92 8.88
N GLY A 397 20.70 26.08 8.42
CA GLY A 397 20.40 24.92 7.57
C GLY A 397 20.38 25.23 6.07
N PRO A 398 20.20 24.21 5.21
CA PRO A 398 20.13 24.39 3.77
C PRO A 398 18.82 25.07 3.34
N PRO A 399 18.78 25.75 2.19
CA PRO A 399 17.53 26.21 1.58
C PRO A 399 16.58 25.04 1.36
N MET A 400 15.31 25.21 1.72
CA MET A 400 14.26 24.22 1.54
C MET A 400 13.26 24.64 0.48
N THR A 401 12.97 23.75 -0.47
CA THR A 401 11.92 23.98 -1.47
C THR A 401 10.56 23.62 -0.88
N PRO A 402 9.59 24.56 -0.84
CA PRO A 402 8.22 24.25 -0.45
C PRO A 402 7.60 23.21 -1.38
N SER A 403 6.74 22.36 -0.83
CA SER A 403 6.00 21.35 -1.60
C SER A 403 4.71 21.90 -2.21
N HIS A 404 4.10 22.90 -1.56
CA HIS A 404 2.80 23.46 -1.91
C HIS A 404 2.79 24.96 -1.67
N THR A 405 1.96 25.67 -2.43
CA THR A 405 1.61 27.06 -2.13
C THR A 405 0.44 27.09 -1.17
N PHE A 406 0.08 28.27 -0.64
CA PHE A 406 -1.14 28.43 0.15
C PHE A 406 -2.41 27.96 -0.58
N GLU A 407 -2.46 28.15 -1.90
CA GLU A 407 -3.58 27.76 -2.76
C GLU A 407 -3.63 26.25 -3.01
N THR A 408 -2.48 25.61 -3.23
CA THR A 408 -2.42 24.18 -3.59
C THR A 408 -2.37 23.26 -2.37
N CYS A 409 -2.19 23.81 -1.17
CA CYS A 409 -2.12 23.04 0.06
C CYS A 409 -3.45 22.29 0.35
N PRO A 410 -3.43 20.96 0.53
CA PRO A 410 -4.64 20.20 0.84
C PRO A 410 -5.17 20.51 2.26
N PRO A 411 -6.37 20.03 2.62
CA PRO A 411 -6.84 20.04 4.01
C PRO A 411 -5.82 19.44 4.98
N LEU A 412 -5.58 20.13 6.08
CA LEU A 412 -4.60 19.76 7.11
C LEU A 412 -5.31 19.39 8.41
N ASP A 413 -4.78 18.38 9.09
CA ASP A 413 -5.18 17.99 10.44
C ASP A 413 -4.41 18.82 11.48
N TYR A 414 -3.12 19.09 11.22
CA TYR A 414 -2.27 19.89 12.09
C TYR A 414 -1.35 20.82 11.30
N LEU A 415 -0.96 21.95 11.90
CA LEU A 415 -0.04 22.93 11.29
C LEU A 415 1.04 23.36 12.29
N VAL A 416 2.31 23.20 11.92
CA VAL A 416 3.47 23.72 12.66
C VAL A 416 3.82 25.11 12.12
N ILE A 417 3.98 26.08 13.02
CA ILE A 417 4.28 27.47 12.70
C ILE A 417 5.52 27.91 13.49
N PRO A 418 6.69 27.99 12.83
CA PRO A 418 7.93 28.39 13.48
C PRO A 418 8.00 29.90 13.71
N GLY A 419 8.96 30.33 14.55
CA GLY A 419 9.27 31.74 14.74
C GLY A 419 9.84 32.39 13.49
N THR A 420 9.38 33.61 13.20
CA THR A 420 9.96 34.52 12.19
C THR A 420 10.16 35.89 12.82
N ASP A 421 10.73 36.85 12.10
CA ASP A 421 10.67 38.25 12.53
C ASP A 421 9.19 38.73 12.53
N PRO A 422 8.61 39.06 13.71
CA PRO A 422 7.21 39.46 13.79
C PRO A 422 6.96 40.88 13.23
N ALA A 423 8.00 41.66 12.95
CA ALA A 423 7.88 42.97 12.32
C ALA A 423 7.61 42.87 10.81
N VAL A 424 7.88 41.72 10.19
CA VAL A 424 7.58 41.47 8.77
C VAL A 424 6.08 41.24 8.60
N PRO A 425 5.38 42.05 7.78
CA PRO A 425 3.95 41.84 7.53
C PRO A 425 3.70 40.53 6.79
N LEU A 426 2.71 39.76 7.24
CA LEU A 426 2.22 38.61 6.50
C LEU A 426 1.59 39.05 5.17
N SER A 427 1.82 38.28 4.11
CA SER A 427 1.14 38.51 2.84
C SER A 427 -0.37 38.29 2.98
N ALA A 428 -1.16 38.94 2.12
CA ALA A 428 -2.61 38.76 2.10
C ALA A 428 -3.00 37.29 1.87
N ALA A 429 -2.21 36.56 1.07
CA ALA A 429 -2.38 35.13 0.84
C ALA A 429 -2.14 34.30 2.11
N CYS A 430 -1.08 34.60 2.88
CA CYS A 430 -0.82 33.93 4.16
C CYS A 430 -1.92 34.22 5.19
N ILE A 431 -2.36 35.47 5.32
CA ILE A 431 -3.46 35.85 6.22
C ILE A 431 -4.74 35.09 5.86
N LYS A 432 -5.09 35.03 4.57
CA LYS A 432 -6.23 34.27 4.08
C LYS A 432 -6.08 32.79 4.42
N PHE A 433 -4.94 32.19 4.13
CA PHE A 433 -4.64 30.80 4.44
C PHE A 433 -4.81 30.48 5.93
N LEU A 434 -4.20 31.27 6.81
CA LEU A 434 -4.31 31.08 8.27
C LEU A 434 -5.76 31.16 8.75
N LYS A 435 -6.56 32.10 8.22
CA LYS A 435 -7.99 32.22 8.55
C LYS A 435 -8.79 31.01 8.06
N GLU A 436 -8.55 30.55 6.84
CA GLU A 436 -9.23 29.39 6.27
C GLU A 436 -8.89 28.11 7.04
N ARG A 437 -7.60 27.89 7.36
CA ARG A 437 -7.19 26.76 8.22
C ARG A 437 -7.77 26.86 9.63
N ASN A 438 -7.88 28.06 10.18
CA ASN A 438 -8.53 28.26 11.46
C ASN A 438 -10.07 28.15 11.39
N ALA A 439 -10.70 28.18 10.21
CA ALA A 439 -12.13 27.95 10.06
C ALA A 439 -12.46 26.48 9.74
N ASP A 440 -11.50 25.74 9.18
CA ASP A 440 -11.63 24.33 8.83
C ASP A 440 -11.85 23.46 10.07
N GLU A 441 -12.94 22.68 10.07
CA GLU A 441 -13.27 21.72 11.14
C GLU A 441 -12.28 20.56 11.21
N ARG A 442 -11.55 20.30 10.11
CA ARG A 442 -10.49 19.29 10.07
C ARG A 442 -9.23 19.72 10.82
N MET A 443 -8.99 21.02 10.96
CA MET A 443 -7.82 21.54 11.66
C MET A 443 -7.96 21.33 13.17
N LYS A 444 -7.34 20.25 13.67
CA LYS A 444 -7.37 19.84 15.07
C LYS A 444 -6.41 20.65 15.94
N GLY A 445 -5.30 21.15 15.38
CA GLY A 445 -4.32 21.91 16.16
C GLY A 445 -3.27 22.67 15.34
N MET A 446 -2.93 23.88 15.79
CA MET A 446 -1.81 24.67 15.30
C MET A 446 -0.74 24.75 16.39
N LEU A 447 0.44 24.18 16.12
CA LEU A 447 1.60 24.20 17.01
C LEU A 447 2.48 25.39 16.63
N ILE A 448 2.44 26.43 17.45
CA ILE A 448 3.08 27.71 17.20
C ILE A 448 4.24 27.88 18.16
N VAL A 449 5.44 28.05 17.64
CA VAL A 449 6.66 28.13 18.44
C VAL A 449 7.27 29.52 18.34
N CYS A 450 7.81 30.02 19.45
CA CYS A 450 8.56 31.27 19.50
C CYS A 450 7.71 32.46 19.03
N SER A 451 8.32 33.38 18.29
CA SER A 451 7.68 34.56 17.72
C SER A 451 6.62 34.24 16.65
N GLY A 452 6.45 32.97 16.26
CA GLY A 452 5.44 32.57 15.28
C GLY A 452 4.03 32.96 15.73
N SER A 453 3.79 32.98 17.04
CA SER A 453 2.54 33.44 17.65
C SER A 453 2.28 34.92 17.38
N MET A 454 3.32 35.74 17.33
CA MET A 454 3.22 37.17 17.09
C MET A 454 3.02 37.44 15.59
N SER A 455 3.67 36.67 14.72
CA SER A 455 3.41 36.70 13.28
C SER A 455 1.96 36.29 12.96
N VAL A 456 1.48 35.19 13.53
CA VAL A 456 0.11 34.69 13.32
C VAL A 456 -0.94 35.63 13.92
N ALA A 457 -0.62 36.37 14.99
CA ALA A 457 -1.52 37.38 15.55
C ALA A 457 -1.92 38.46 14.54
N GLN A 458 -1.10 38.72 13.50
CA GLN A 458 -1.45 39.64 12.41
C GLN A 458 -2.69 39.19 11.61
N ALA A 459 -2.97 37.89 11.56
CA ALA A 459 -4.16 37.34 10.91
C ALA A 459 -5.44 37.50 11.77
N GLY A 460 -5.31 37.91 13.03
CA GLY A 460 -6.43 38.08 13.98
C GLY A 460 -7.02 36.77 14.51
N ILE A 461 -6.45 35.61 14.16
CA ILE A 461 -6.97 34.30 14.61
C ILE A 461 -6.66 33.99 16.08
N LEU A 462 -5.81 34.80 16.72
CA LEU A 462 -5.41 34.65 18.13
C LEU A 462 -6.13 35.63 19.07
N ASP A 463 -6.97 36.52 18.53
CA ASP A 463 -7.67 37.53 19.32
C ASP A 463 -8.57 36.86 20.38
N GLY A 464 -8.41 37.25 21.64
CA GLY A 464 -9.15 36.73 22.79
C GLY A 464 -8.59 35.45 23.44
N LEU A 465 -7.62 34.79 22.81
CA LEU A 465 -7.03 33.53 23.26
C LEU A 465 -5.82 33.76 24.19
N ASN A 466 -5.58 32.82 25.10
CA ASN A 466 -4.38 32.77 25.91
C ASN A 466 -3.23 32.17 25.11
N VAL A 467 -2.20 32.97 24.84
CA VAL A 467 -1.09 32.58 23.97
C VAL A 467 0.22 32.94 24.65
N CYS A 468 1.22 32.05 24.59
CA CYS A 468 2.57 32.37 25.02
C CYS A 468 3.49 32.51 23.80
N SER A 469 4.64 33.15 24.01
CA SER A 469 5.66 33.38 22.99
C SER A 469 7.02 33.43 23.66
N ASN A 470 8.07 33.53 22.85
CA ASN A 470 9.43 33.73 23.34
C ASN A 470 9.50 34.98 24.22
N LYS A 471 10.16 34.86 25.38
CA LYS A 471 10.18 35.90 26.42
C LYS A 471 10.86 37.17 25.95
N PHE A 472 11.93 37.04 25.15
CA PHE A 472 12.66 38.17 24.61
C PHE A 472 11.84 38.88 23.52
N ALA A 473 11.20 38.11 22.62
CA ALA A 473 10.31 38.67 21.61
C ALA A 473 9.12 39.43 22.22
N LEU A 474 8.47 38.87 23.24
CA LEU A 474 7.40 39.53 24.00
C LEU A 474 7.88 40.84 24.63
N ARG A 475 9.03 40.82 25.31
CA ARG A 475 9.62 42.03 25.91
C ARG A 475 9.85 43.11 24.87
N MET A 476 10.50 42.77 23.76
CA MET A 476 10.82 43.72 22.69
C MET A 476 9.56 44.34 22.10
N SER A 477 8.55 43.54 21.74
CA SER A 477 7.32 44.07 21.14
C SER A 477 6.46 44.86 22.12
N ALA A 478 6.42 44.48 23.39
CA ALA A 478 5.75 45.25 24.43
C ALA A 478 6.42 46.63 24.61
N GLN A 479 7.75 46.67 24.70
CA GLN A 479 8.52 47.92 24.82
C GLN A 479 8.40 48.80 23.58
N ALA A 480 8.32 48.21 22.39
CA ALA A 480 8.09 48.93 21.15
C ALA A 480 6.63 49.38 20.94
N GLY A 481 5.70 48.94 21.79
CA GLY A 481 4.27 49.29 21.66
C GLY A 481 3.56 48.62 20.48
N VAL A 482 4.12 47.54 19.93
CA VAL A 482 3.60 46.84 18.73
C VAL A 482 2.96 45.48 19.06
N LEU A 483 2.91 45.11 20.34
CA LEU A 483 2.27 43.87 20.79
C LEU A 483 0.75 43.93 20.55
N ASN A 484 0.17 42.88 19.92
CA ASN A 484 -1.28 42.82 19.71
C ASN A 484 -2.01 42.66 21.06
N ARG A 485 -2.67 43.73 21.51
CA ARG A 485 -3.41 43.82 22.79
C ARG A 485 -4.72 43.03 22.82
N LYS A 486 -5.17 42.49 21.69
CA LYS A 486 -6.35 41.62 21.65
C LYS A 486 -6.02 40.18 22.06
N VAL A 487 -4.74 39.79 22.02
CA VAL A 487 -4.27 38.47 22.46
C VAL A 487 -3.96 38.53 23.96
N LYS A 488 -4.36 37.51 24.73
CA LYS A 488 -4.04 37.41 26.16
C LYS A 488 -2.66 36.77 26.34
N TRP A 489 -1.61 37.57 26.31
CA TRP A 489 -0.23 37.07 26.35
C TRP A 489 0.15 36.51 27.73
N VAL A 490 0.63 35.26 27.77
CA VAL A 490 1.04 34.57 29.00
C VAL A 490 2.56 34.49 29.09
N GLY A 491 3.13 35.27 30.00
CA GLY A 491 4.58 35.42 30.14
C GLY A 491 5.30 34.31 30.90
N ASN A 492 4.62 33.60 31.81
CA ASN A 492 5.24 32.72 32.82
C ASN A 492 5.15 31.21 32.50
N ARG A 493 4.88 30.83 31.25
CA ARG A 493 4.74 29.42 30.82
C ARG A 493 5.68 29.08 29.68
N ARG A 494 6.20 27.86 29.67
CA ARG A 494 6.95 27.29 28.54
C ARG A 494 6.03 27.08 27.35
N TRP A 495 4.80 26.61 27.61
CA TRP A 495 3.77 26.45 26.60
C TRP A 495 2.36 26.58 27.18
N ILE A 496 1.36 26.80 26.33
CA ILE A 496 -0.06 26.86 26.70
C ILE A 496 -0.94 26.40 25.55
N VAL A 497 -2.06 25.77 25.90
CA VAL A 497 -3.10 25.28 24.97
C VAL A 497 -4.39 26.04 25.21
N ASP A 498 -4.94 26.66 24.18
CA ASP A 498 -6.26 27.31 24.19
C ASP A 498 -7.04 26.92 22.93
N GLY A 499 -7.99 25.99 23.09
CA GLY A 499 -8.70 25.35 21.98
C GLY A 499 -7.74 24.60 21.05
N LYS A 500 -7.72 24.99 19.77
CA LYS A 500 -6.81 24.41 18.77
C LYS A 500 -5.47 25.13 18.66
N ILE A 501 -5.21 26.15 19.48
CA ILE A 501 -3.94 26.87 19.48
C ILE A 501 -3.03 26.30 20.56
N TRP A 502 -1.91 25.72 20.13
CA TRP A 502 -0.86 25.18 20.99
C TRP A 502 0.35 26.10 20.83
N SER A 503 0.62 26.96 21.80
CA SER A 503 1.69 27.97 21.69
C SER A 503 2.82 27.69 22.67
N ALA A 504 4.06 27.78 22.19
CA ALA A 504 5.28 27.59 22.97
C ALA A 504 6.17 28.83 22.96
N ALA A 505 6.94 28.98 24.03
CA ALA A 505 7.93 30.03 24.20
C ALA A 505 9.18 29.80 23.34
N GLY A 506 10.35 29.51 23.93
CA GLY A 506 11.58 29.32 23.15
C GLY A 506 11.66 28.00 22.39
N VAL A 507 12.72 27.83 21.60
CA VAL A 507 12.99 26.64 20.78
C VAL A 507 12.82 25.31 21.53
N THR A 508 13.36 25.19 22.75
CA THR A 508 13.25 23.94 23.54
C THR A 508 11.85 23.76 24.12
N ALA A 509 11.15 24.84 24.42
CA ALA A 509 9.75 24.77 24.84
C ALA A 509 8.85 24.31 23.69
N GLY A 510 9.22 24.55 22.44
CA GLY A 510 8.54 24.00 21.26
C GLY A 510 8.65 22.47 21.18
N ILE A 511 9.80 21.91 21.55
CA ILE A 511 10.00 20.46 21.63
C ILE A 511 9.22 19.87 22.81
N ASP A 512 9.23 20.53 23.97
CA ASP A 512 8.41 20.15 25.14
C ASP A 512 6.90 20.18 24.82
N LEU A 513 6.44 21.23 24.13
CA LEU A 513 5.05 21.34 23.66
C LEU A 513 4.71 20.20 22.71
N THR A 514 5.63 19.81 21.84
CA THR A 514 5.43 18.68 20.92
C THR A 514 5.28 17.38 21.70
N ALA A 515 6.07 17.18 22.76
CA ALA A 515 5.93 16.02 23.65
C ALA A 515 4.55 15.99 24.33
N GLU A 516 4.07 17.13 24.83
CA GLU A 516 2.75 17.22 25.44
C GLU A 516 1.64 17.00 24.40
N PHE A 517 1.78 17.57 23.21
CA PHE A 517 0.87 17.35 22.10
C PHE A 517 0.79 15.87 21.74
N MET A 518 1.93 15.17 21.69
CA MET A 518 1.98 13.73 21.49
C MET A 518 1.23 12.98 22.60
N ARG A 519 1.52 13.32 23.87
CA ARG A 519 0.89 12.71 25.05
C ARG A 519 -0.62 12.85 25.07
N VAL A 520 -1.15 14.00 24.61
CA VAL A 520 -2.59 14.30 24.62
C VAL A 520 -3.32 13.66 23.44
N ASN A 521 -2.68 13.59 22.27
CA ASN A 521 -3.38 13.27 21.02
C ASN A 521 -3.11 11.84 20.50
N PHE A 522 -2.13 11.12 21.06
CA PHE A 522 -1.70 9.81 20.55
C PHE A 522 -1.66 8.75 21.65
N ASP A 523 -1.51 7.49 21.24
CA ASP A 523 -1.52 6.37 22.18
C ASP A 523 -0.35 6.41 23.15
N GLU A 524 -0.64 6.24 24.44
CA GLU A 524 0.34 6.30 25.53
C GLU A 524 1.55 5.36 25.31
N LYS A 525 1.34 4.14 24.82
CA LYS A 525 2.44 3.18 24.61
C LYS A 525 3.35 3.60 23.46
N LEU A 526 2.75 4.16 22.40
CA LEU A 526 3.50 4.71 21.26
C LEU A 526 4.32 5.91 21.71
N VAL A 527 3.69 6.86 22.41
CA VAL A 527 4.37 8.06 22.91
C VAL A 527 5.52 7.66 23.82
N LYS A 528 5.29 6.75 24.78
CA LYS A 528 6.34 6.25 25.68
C LYS A 528 7.54 5.68 24.91
N LEU A 529 7.29 4.83 23.92
CA LEU A 529 8.36 4.26 23.08
C LEU A 529 9.13 5.37 22.35
N VAL A 530 8.43 6.38 21.83
CA VAL A 530 9.06 7.50 21.12
C VAL A 530 9.95 8.32 22.08
N MET A 531 9.50 8.58 23.31
CA MET A 531 10.33 9.25 24.32
C MET A 531 11.62 8.46 24.60
N GLU A 532 11.52 7.13 24.71
CA GLU A 532 12.66 6.23 24.94
C GLU A 532 13.60 6.19 23.74
N LEU A 533 13.08 6.12 22.51
CA LEU A 533 13.87 6.13 21.27
C LEU A 533 14.58 7.46 21.03
N SER A 534 13.94 8.58 21.41
CA SER A 534 14.51 9.92 21.27
C SER A 534 15.41 10.31 22.44
N GLU A 535 15.50 9.47 23.49
CA GLU A 535 16.23 9.75 24.72
C GLU A 535 15.86 11.12 25.33
N TYR A 536 14.58 11.50 25.23
CA TYR A 536 14.11 12.84 25.57
C TYR A 536 13.24 12.84 26.84
N SER A 537 13.47 13.81 27.73
CA SER A 537 12.66 14.04 28.94
C SER A 537 12.12 15.48 28.90
N PRO A 538 10.81 15.68 28.63
CA PRO A 538 10.26 17.01 28.42
C PRO A 538 10.04 17.71 29.75
N LEU A 539 10.19 19.04 29.73
CA LEU A 539 9.83 19.88 30.88
C LEU A 539 8.33 20.21 30.87
N PRO A 540 7.69 20.30 32.05
CA PRO A 540 6.30 20.76 32.15
C PRO A 540 6.14 22.22 31.68
N ASP A 541 4.90 22.67 31.48
CA ASP A 541 4.60 24.06 31.11
C ASP A 541 5.11 25.07 32.15
N GLN A 542 5.17 24.67 33.42
CA GLN A 542 5.65 25.48 34.52
C GLN A 542 6.55 24.70 35.49
N PRO A 543 7.52 25.39 36.13
CA PRO A 543 7.90 26.78 35.90
C PRO A 543 8.69 26.97 34.59
N ASP A 544 8.56 28.14 33.95
CA ASP A 544 9.50 28.57 32.91
C ASP A 544 10.68 29.32 33.54
N ALA A 545 11.87 28.72 33.51
CA ALA A 545 13.09 29.31 34.07
C ALA A 545 13.46 30.66 33.44
N PHE A 546 12.90 31.01 32.27
CA PHE A 546 13.14 32.28 31.58
C PHE A 546 12.03 33.32 31.82
N ALA A 547 11.03 33.03 32.64
CA ALA A 547 9.93 33.95 32.93
C ALA A 547 10.40 35.31 33.49
N TYR A 548 11.54 35.34 34.19
CA TYR A 548 12.14 36.55 34.77
C TYR A 548 12.43 37.64 33.72
N ILE A 549 12.62 37.28 32.45
CA ILE A 549 12.85 38.23 31.34
C ILE A 549 11.66 39.20 31.18
N LEU A 550 10.47 38.77 31.58
CA LEU A 550 9.22 39.54 31.50
C LEU A 550 8.86 40.26 32.80
N GLU A 551 9.72 40.24 33.82
CA GLU A 551 9.52 41.05 35.02
C GLU A 551 9.43 42.54 34.67
N GLY A 552 8.35 43.18 35.14
CA GLY A 552 8.05 44.59 34.87
C GLY A 552 7.59 44.90 33.44
N VAL A 553 7.31 43.89 32.61
CA VAL A 553 6.80 44.08 31.24
C VAL A 553 5.27 44.03 31.23
N ASP A 554 4.64 45.07 30.68
CA ASP A 554 3.18 45.10 30.51
C ASP A 554 2.75 44.37 29.23
N LEU A 555 2.19 43.18 29.42
CA LEU A 555 1.68 42.32 28.36
C LEU A 555 0.18 42.51 28.07
N ALA A 556 -0.53 43.33 28.86
CA ALA A 556 -1.98 43.50 28.81
C ALA A 556 -2.42 44.53 27.77
#